data_AF-A0A961V6R4-F1
#
_entry.id   AF-A0A961V6R4-F1
#
_cell.length_a   1.000
_cell.length_b   1.000
_cell.length_c   1.000
_cell.angle_alpha   90.00
_cell.angle_beta   90.00
_cell.angle_gamma   90.00
#
_symmetry.space_group_name_H-M   'P 1'
#
loop_
_entity.id
_entity.type
_entity.pdbx_description
1 polymer ?
#
loop_
_entity_poly.entity_id
_entity_poly.type
_entity_poly.pdbx_seq_one_letter_code
_entity_poly.pdbx_strand_id
1 'polypeptide(L)'
;DADWTLAERERIANIRIRGMIALMHWHGDNRTYEDALEIGRRLLTEDPFREAVQIDMMWLYVLNGQRAQAIRQYDAFSVVLREELGIEPMPETRALYDHIRTGLDCAMTPPSGVLPGGEDRRATLSAMLAALERSRRDVYQTLRNQIA
;
A
#
# COMPACT_ATOMS: atom_id res chain seq x y z
N ASP A 1 25.65 -25.94 17.13
CA ASP A 1 25.63 -24.58 17.69
C ASP A 1 25.43 -23.43 16.68
N ALA A 2 25.51 -23.63 15.37
CA ALA A 2 25.18 -22.56 14.40
C ALA A 2 23.66 -22.41 14.14
N ASP A 3 22.91 -23.51 14.20
CA ASP A 3 21.48 -23.53 13.83
C ASP A 3 20.60 -22.62 14.71
N TRP A 4 20.89 -22.55 16.01
CA TRP A 4 20.15 -21.68 16.92
C TRP A 4 20.42 -20.19 16.66
N THR A 5 21.64 -19.83 16.26
CA THR A 5 22.00 -18.43 15.95
C THR A 5 21.32 -17.94 14.67
N LEU A 6 21.20 -18.81 13.66
CA LEU A 6 20.52 -18.49 12.41
C LEU A 6 19.01 -18.31 12.64
N ALA A 7 18.38 -19.25 13.34
CA ALA A 7 16.95 -19.19 13.68
C ALA A 7 16.62 -17.94 14.50
N GLU A 8 17.45 -17.59 15.48
CA GLU A 8 17.23 -16.40 16.31
C GLU A 8 17.41 -15.10 15.52
N ARG A 9 18.40 -15.04 14.62
CA ARG A 9 18.57 -13.90 13.72
C ARG A 9 17.36 -13.70 12.82
N GLU A 10 16.83 -14.77 12.26
CA GLU A 10 15.63 -14.73 11.42
C GLU A 10 14.40 -14.30 12.22
N ARG A 11 14.23 -14.80 13.45
CA ARG A 11 13.17 -14.39 14.36
C ARG A 11 13.21 -12.88 14.64
N ILE A 12 14.38 -12.35 14.97
CA ILE A 12 14.57 -10.92 15.24
C ILE A 12 14.30 -10.08 13.98
N ALA A 13 14.78 -10.52 12.82
CA ALA A 13 14.52 -9.85 11.54
C ALA A 13 13.01 -9.78 11.23
N ASN A 14 12.29 -10.88 11.43
CA ASN A 14 10.84 -10.93 11.23
C ASN A 14 10.08 -10.01 12.19
N ILE A 15 10.48 -9.94 13.47
CA ILE A 15 9.88 -9.01 14.44
C ILE A 15 10.13 -7.56 14.02
N ARG A 16 11.36 -7.23 13.60
CA ARG A 16 11.72 -5.90 13.13
C ARG A 16 10.86 -5.49 11.93
N ILE A 17 10.77 -6.35 10.91
CA ILE A 17 9.98 -6.08 9.69
C ILE A 17 8.51 -5.84 10.04
N ARG A 18 7.93 -6.69 10.89
CA ARG A 18 6.55 -6.51 11.37
C ARG A 18 6.35 -5.18 12.11
N GLY A 19 7.31 -4.79 12.95
CA GLY A 19 7.30 -3.51 13.64
C GLY A 19 7.38 -2.31 12.69
N MET A 20 8.23 -2.39 11.67
CA MET A 20 8.36 -1.35 10.64
C MET A 20 7.08 -1.20 9.82
N ILE A 21 6.45 -2.32 9.40
CA ILE A 21 5.17 -2.27 8.69
C ILE A 21 4.10 -1.60 9.57
N ALA A 22 4.01 -1.98 10.85
CA ALA A 22 3.06 -1.37 11.77
C ALA A 22 3.32 0.14 11.96
N LEU A 23 4.58 0.56 12.05
CA LEU A 23 4.95 1.96 12.17
C LEU A 23 4.64 2.75 10.89
N MET A 24 4.89 2.17 9.72
CA MET A 24 4.52 2.74 8.43
C MET A 24 3.01 2.99 8.36
N HIS A 25 2.20 2.00 8.74
CA HIS A 25 0.74 2.15 8.79
C HIS A 25 0.31 3.20 9.79
N TRP A 26 0.91 3.23 10.99
CA TRP A 26 0.62 4.26 11.99
C TRP A 26 0.91 5.67 11.48
N HIS A 27 2.05 5.90 10.81
CA HIS A 27 2.35 7.20 10.20
C HIS A 27 1.36 7.55 9.08
N GLY A 28 0.92 6.55 8.30
CA GLY A 28 -0.14 6.73 7.30
C GLY A 28 -1.47 7.19 7.92
N ASP A 29 -1.93 6.51 8.97
CA ASP A 29 -3.16 6.86 9.71
C ASP A 29 -3.06 8.26 10.35
N ASN A 30 -1.87 8.69 10.78
CA ASN A 30 -1.62 10.01 11.37
C ASN A 30 -1.34 11.11 10.34
N ARG A 31 -1.48 10.81 9.04
CA ARG A 31 -1.24 11.75 7.92
C ARG A 31 0.19 12.30 7.84
N THR A 32 1.14 11.64 8.50
CA THR A 32 2.58 11.92 8.35
C THR A 32 3.12 11.03 7.23
N TYR A 33 2.70 11.33 5.99
CA TYR A 33 2.90 10.43 4.85
C TYR A 33 4.37 10.30 4.45
N GLU A 34 5.16 11.37 4.56
CA GLU A 34 6.59 11.37 4.27
C GLU A 34 7.36 10.36 5.14
N ASP A 35 7.05 10.31 6.44
CA ASP A 35 7.65 9.37 7.39
C ASP A 35 7.24 7.93 7.06
N ALA A 36 5.96 7.71 6.73
CA ALA A 36 5.48 6.41 6.28
C ALA A 36 6.21 5.94 5.01
N LEU A 37 6.35 6.84 4.03
CA LEU A 37 7.07 6.56 2.78
C LEU A 37 8.56 6.29 3.02
N GLU A 38 9.18 6.92 4.03
CA GLU A 38 10.57 6.62 4.38
C GLU A 38 10.72 5.21 4.94
N ILE A 39 9.82 4.79 5.83
CA ILE A 39 9.82 3.44 6.37
C ILE A 39 9.58 2.41 5.26
N GLY A 40 8.64 2.68 4.35
CA GLY A 40 8.38 1.83 3.19
C GLY A 40 9.59 1.69 2.27
N ARG A 41 10.30 2.78 1.98
CA ARG A 41 11.57 2.73 1.22
C ARG A 41 12.62 1.84 1.89
N ARG A 42 12.74 1.90 3.21
CA ARG A 42 13.68 1.04 3.97
C ARG A 42 13.28 -0.43 3.86
N LEU A 43 11.99 -0.76 4.02
CA LEU A 43 11.47 -2.12 3.84
C LEU A 43 11.75 -2.67 2.44
N LEU A 44 11.55 -1.86 1.39
CA LEU A 44 11.81 -2.27 0.00
C LEU A 44 13.30 -2.33 -0.35
N THR A 45 14.16 -1.66 0.41
CA THR A 45 15.62 -1.81 0.27
C THR A 45 16.08 -3.18 0.79
N GLU A 46 15.43 -3.70 1.83
CA GLU A 46 15.71 -5.03 2.36
C GLU A 46 15.16 -6.13 1.46
N ASP A 47 13.94 -5.94 0.94
CA ASP A 47 13.27 -6.89 0.07
C ASP A 47 12.34 -6.14 -0.92
N PRO A 48 12.79 -5.95 -2.17
CA PRO A 48 12.02 -5.19 -3.17
C PRO A 48 10.76 -5.93 -3.65
N PHE A 49 10.66 -7.23 -3.38
CA PHE A 49 9.55 -8.09 -3.84
C PHE A 49 8.37 -8.13 -2.87
N ARG A 50 8.42 -7.37 -1.77
CA ARG A 50 7.32 -7.24 -0.81
C ARG A 50 6.15 -6.46 -1.40
N GLU A 51 5.33 -7.16 -2.16
CA GLU A 51 4.20 -6.58 -2.88
C GLU A 51 3.20 -5.85 -1.98
N ALA A 52 2.96 -6.34 -0.76
CA ALA A 52 2.14 -5.63 0.23
C ALA A 52 2.70 -4.22 0.55
N VAL A 53 4.03 -4.09 0.68
CA VAL A 53 4.69 -2.80 0.92
C VAL A 53 4.66 -1.93 -0.33
N GLN A 54 4.77 -2.52 -1.52
CA GLN A 54 4.61 -1.79 -2.80
C GLN A 54 3.21 -1.17 -2.92
N ILE A 55 2.17 -1.95 -2.62
CA ILE A 55 0.77 -1.49 -2.56
C ILE A 55 0.62 -0.34 -1.55
N ASP A 56 1.20 -0.48 -0.35
CA ASP A 56 1.17 0.55 0.68
C ASP A 56 1.85 1.84 0.22
N MET A 57 3.00 1.74 -0.44
CA MET A 57 3.72 2.88 -0.99
C MET A 57 2.88 3.60 -2.06
N MET A 58 2.25 2.86 -2.97
CA MET A 58 1.33 3.45 -3.96
C MET A 58 0.19 4.20 -3.27
N TRP A 59 -0.40 3.64 -2.22
CA TRP A 59 -1.45 4.28 -1.42
C TRP A 59 -0.97 5.56 -0.75
N LEU A 60 0.18 5.51 -0.06
CA LEU A 60 0.77 6.65 0.63
C LEU A 60 1.09 7.79 -0.35
N TYR A 61 1.57 7.48 -1.56
CA TYR A 61 1.78 8.49 -2.59
C TYR A 61 0.46 9.14 -3.04
N VAL A 62 -0.62 8.37 -3.20
CA VAL A 62 -1.94 8.93 -3.54
C VAL A 62 -2.48 9.82 -2.43
N LEU A 63 -2.39 9.37 -1.17
CA LEU A 63 -2.82 10.12 0.01
C LEU A 63 -2.04 11.42 0.18
N ASN A 64 -0.75 11.41 -0.18
CA ASN A 64 0.11 12.59 -0.18
C ASN A 64 -0.07 13.48 -1.44
N GLY A 65 -1.07 13.20 -2.29
CA GLY A 65 -1.33 13.96 -3.52
C GLY A 65 -0.31 13.73 -4.64
N GLN A 66 0.63 12.81 -4.46
CA GLN A 66 1.71 12.49 -5.40
C GLN A 66 1.33 11.34 -6.34
N ARG A 67 0.17 11.45 -7.00
CA ARG A 67 -0.37 10.41 -7.92
C ARG A 67 0.65 9.93 -8.97
N ALA A 68 1.41 10.85 -9.54
CA ALA A 68 2.43 10.52 -10.54
C ALA A 68 3.55 9.63 -9.96
N GLN A 69 3.87 9.77 -8.67
CA GLN A 69 4.81 8.88 -7.99
C GLN A 69 4.22 7.48 -7.79
N ALA A 70 2.94 7.38 -7.44
CA ALA A 70 2.28 6.08 -7.29
C ALA A 70 2.29 5.27 -8.61
N ILE A 71 2.04 5.93 -9.75
CA ILE A 71 2.11 5.31 -11.08
C ILE A 71 3.54 4.84 -11.37
N ARG A 72 4.54 5.71 -11.16
CA ARG A 72 5.95 5.34 -11.33
C ARG A 72 6.39 4.18 -10.44
N GLN A 73 5.90 4.13 -9.21
CA GLN A 73 6.21 3.06 -8.27
C GLN A 73 5.75 1.70 -8.81
N TYR A 74 4.52 1.62 -9.32
CA TYR A 74 4.01 0.41 -9.95
C TYR A 74 4.78 0.04 -11.20
N ASP A 75 5.02 1.00 -12.10
CA ASP A 75 5.70 0.74 -13.36
C ASP A 75 7.10 0.16 -13.08
N ALA A 76 7.86 0.75 -12.16
CA ALA A 76 9.16 0.26 -11.74
C ALA A 76 9.09 -1.14 -11.11
N PHE A 77 8.11 -1.38 -10.23
CA PHE A 77 7.93 -2.69 -9.60
C PHE A 77 7.57 -3.78 -10.63
N SER A 78 6.71 -3.47 -11.59
CA SER A 78 6.32 -4.40 -12.66
C SER A 78 7.48 -4.81 -13.55
N VAL A 79 8.41 -3.87 -13.83
CA VAL A 79 9.64 -4.15 -14.57
C VAL A 79 10.53 -5.08 -13.76
N VAL A 80 10.79 -4.76 -12.49
CA VAL A 80 11.64 -5.59 -11.61
C VAL A 80 11.09 -7.00 -11.45
N LEU A 81 9.78 -7.17 -11.25
CA LEU A 81 9.17 -8.51 -11.17
C LEU A 81 9.34 -9.32 -12.45
N ARG A 82 9.16 -8.68 -13.60
CA ARG A 82 9.30 -9.35 -14.88
C ARG A 82 10.74 -9.73 -15.18
N GLU A 83 11.68 -8.85 -14.87
CA GLU A 83 13.12 -9.06 -15.12
C GLU A 83 13.73 -10.10 -14.18
N GLU A 84 13.44 -10.02 -12.88
CA GLU A 84 14.09 -10.86 -11.87
C GLU A 84 13.36 -12.19 -11.61
N LEU A 85 12.02 -12.20 -11.71
CA LEU A 85 11.20 -13.36 -11.35
C LEU A 85 10.39 -13.92 -12.53
N GLY A 86 10.32 -13.22 -13.67
CA GLY A 86 9.55 -13.66 -14.82
C GLY A 86 8.04 -13.69 -14.57
N ILE A 87 7.55 -12.98 -13.56
CA ILE A 87 6.14 -12.91 -13.18
C ILE A 87 5.60 -11.49 -13.32
N GLU A 88 4.28 -11.39 -13.41
CA GLU A 88 3.57 -10.11 -13.37
C GLU A 88 3.09 -9.79 -11.94
N PRO A 89 2.86 -8.50 -11.59
CA PRO A 89 2.27 -8.13 -10.31
C PRO A 89 0.94 -8.85 -10.08
N MET A 90 0.58 -9.11 -8.82
CA MET A 90 -0.69 -9.73 -8.45
C MET A 90 -1.90 -8.95 -9.00
N PRO A 91 -3.03 -9.64 -9.30
CA PRO A 91 -4.24 -8.99 -9.82
C PRO A 91 -4.71 -7.79 -9.00
N GLU A 92 -4.59 -7.87 -7.68
CA GLU A 92 -4.95 -6.83 -6.72
C GLU A 92 -4.08 -5.56 -6.90
N THR A 93 -2.78 -5.74 -7.12
CA THR A 93 -1.82 -4.64 -7.37
C THR A 93 -2.11 -3.96 -8.71
N ARG A 94 -2.43 -4.74 -9.75
CA ARG A 94 -2.83 -4.20 -11.05
C ARG A 94 -4.15 -3.43 -10.98
N ALA A 95 -5.13 -3.97 -10.25
CA ALA A 95 -6.41 -3.31 -10.04
C ALA A 95 -6.24 -1.94 -9.33
N LEU A 96 -5.34 -1.87 -8.34
CA LEU A 96 -4.98 -0.61 -7.70
C LEU A 96 -4.34 0.36 -8.69
N TYR A 97 -3.38 -0.10 -9.49
CA TYR A 97 -2.75 0.74 -10.51
C TYR A 97 -3.77 1.30 -11.51
N ASP A 98 -4.65 0.45 -12.04
CA ASP A 98 -5.67 0.88 -12.99
C ASP A 98 -6.57 1.94 -12.36
N HIS A 99 -6.98 1.76 -11.11
CA HIS A 99 -7.77 2.73 -10.37
C HIS A 99 -7.04 4.07 -10.17
N ILE A 100 -5.74 4.03 -9.87
CA ILE A 100 -4.91 5.23 -9.78
C ILE A 100 -4.75 5.88 -11.15
N ARG A 101 -4.63 5.12 -12.24
CA ARG A 101 -4.38 5.58 -13.61
C ARG A 101 -5.60 6.19 -14.29
N THR A 102 -6.79 5.62 -14.11
CA THR A 102 -8.03 6.19 -14.65
C THR A 102 -8.44 7.48 -13.92
N GLY A 103 -7.79 7.78 -12.80
CA GLY A 103 -8.35 8.67 -11.79
C GLY A 103 -9.36 7.86 -11.00
N LEU A 104 -9.66 8.30 -9.78
CA LEU A 104 -10.74 7.73 -8.97
C LEU A 104 -12.12 8.10 -9.54
N ASP A 105 -12.24 8.04 -10.86
CA ASP A 105 -13.45 8.14 -11.63
C ASP A 105 -14.25 6.88 -11.32
N CYS A 106 -14.97 7.00 -10.21
CA CYS A 106 -16.18 6.27 -9.96
C CYS A 106 -17.14 6.61 -11.10
N ALA A 107 -17.04 5.89 -12.22
CA ALA A 107 -18.19 5.51 -13.01
C ALA A 107 -18.96 4.41 -12.25
N MET A 108 -19.39 4.70 -11.03
CA MET A 108 -20.68 4.23 -10.54
C MET A 108 -21.60 5.42 -10.72
N THR A 109 -22.55 5.31 -11.63
CA THR A 109 -23.63 6.29 -11.78
C THR A 109 -24.33 6.43 -10.42
N PRO A 110 -24.28 7.59 -9.74
CA PRO A 110 -25.14 7.82 -8.60
C PRO A 110 -26.60 7.89 -9.09
N PRO A 111 -27.59 7.33 -8.38
CA PRO A 111 -28.99 7.61 -8.68
C PRO A 111 -29.22 9.12 -8.49
N SER A 112 -29.40 9.79 -9.63
CA SER A 112 -29.99 11.12 -9.82
C SER A 112 -29.80 12.16 -8.72
N GLY A 113 -28.97 13.17 -9.04
CA GLY A 113 -29.21 14.55 -8.62
C GLY A 113 -28.72 14.91 -7.22
N VAL A 114 -27.43 15.24 -7.10
CA VAL A 114 -26.87 16.48 -6.50
C VAL A 114 -25.34 16.35 -6.62
N LEU A 115 -24.72 17.21 -7.43
CA LEU A 115 -23.26 17.37 -7.46
C LEU A 115 -22.91 18.59 -6.59
N PRO A 116 -22.11 18.45 -5.52
CA PRO A 116 -21.49 19.60 -4.88
C PRO A 116 -20.08 19.85 -5.45
N GLY A 117 -19.63 21.10 -5.34
CA GLY A 117 -18.47 21.67 -6.03
C GLY A 117 -17.12 21.04 -5.67
N GLY A 118 -16.09 21.36 -6.48
CA GLY A 118 -14.79 20.66 -6.55
C GLY A 118 -13.94 20.49 -5.28
N GLU A 119 -14.34 21.03 -4.14
CA GLU A 119 -13.77 20.72 -2.81
C GLU A 119 -14.19 19.33 -2.31
N ASP A 120 -15.41 18.90 -2.66
CA ASP A 120 -15.95 17.61 -2.25
C ASP A 120 -15.28 16.43 -2.93
N ARG A 121 -14.58 16.63 -4.06
CA ARG A 121 -13.91 15.51 -4.75
C ARG A 121 -12.69 15.00 -3.99
N ARG A 122 -11.95 15.89 -3.32
CA ARG A 122 -10.83 15.53 -2.42
C ARG A 122 -11.32 14.98 -1.08
N ALA A 123 -12.42 15.55 -0.55
CA ALA A 123 -13.04 15.06 0.68
C ALA A 123 -13.68 13.67 0.49
N THR A 124 -14.37 13.46 -0.63
CA THR A 124 -14.95 12.18 -1.05
C THR A 124 -13.85 11.16 -1.32
N LEU A 125 -12.75 11.59 -1.94
CA LEU A 125 -11.56 10.76 -2.12
C LEU A 125 -10.97 10.34 -0.76
N SER A 126 -10.71 11.29 0.14
CA SER A 126 -10.23 10.98 1.49
C SER A 126 -11.20 10.08 2.26
N ALA A 127 -12.52 10.25 2.08
CA ALA A 127 -13.54 9.44 2.72
C ALA A 127 -13.64 8.02 2.12
N MET A 128 -13.50 7.87 0.80
CA MET A 128 -13.43 6.59 0.09
C MET A 128 -12.14 5.85 0.42
N LEU A 129 -11.00 6.54 0.50
CA LEU A 129 -9.73 5.96 0.93
C LEU A 129 -9.77 5.60 2.40
N ALA A 130 -10.37 6.40 3.27
CA ALA A 130 -10.60 6.04 4.67
C ALA A 130 -11.59 4.87 4.83
N ALA A 131 -12.58 4.74 3.93
CA ALA A 131 -13.47 3.58 3.87
C ALA A 131 -12.74 2.33 3.36
N LEU A 132 -11.85 2.50 2.38
CA LEU A 132 -10.98 1.45 1.88
C LEU A 132 -9.90 1.07 2.89
N GLU A 133 -9.38 2.00 3.69
CA GLU A 133 -8.44 1.77 4.81
C GLU A 133 -9.14 1.07 5.97
N ARG A 134 -10.42 1.38 6.24
CA ARG A 134 -11.26 0.62 7.16
C ARG A 134 -11.49 -0.80 6.64
N SER A 135 -11.80 -0.95 5.36
CA SER A 135 -11.95 -2.26 4.71
C SER A 135 -10.61 -3.01 4.62
N ARG A 136 -9.50 -2.31 4.43
CA ARG A 136 -8.13 -2.84 4.40
C ARG A 136 -7.71 -3.26 5.81
N ARG A 137 -8.05 -2.49 6.85
CA ARG A 137 -7.93 -2.89 8.25
C ARG A 137 -8.76 -4.12 8.53
N ASP A 138 -10.02 -4.19 8.11
CA ASP A 138 -10.89 -5.33 8.39
C ASP A 138 -10.45 -6.59 7.65
N VAL A 139 -10.08 -6.50 6.37
CA VAL A 139 -9.60 -7.64 5.58
C VAL A 139 -8.20 -8.08 6.02
N TYR A 140 -7.26 -7.16 6.30
CA TYR A 140 -5.95 -7.53 6.85
C TYR A 140 -6.04 -8.05 8.29
N GLN A 141 -6.92 -7.52 9.13
CA GLN A 141 -7.10 -8.05 10.50
C GLN A 141 -7.81 -9.40 10.49
N THR A 142 -8.74 -9.63 9.57
CA THR A 142 -9.39 -10.95 9.40
C THR A 142 -8.38 -11.99 8.91
N LEU A 143 -7.54 -11.66 7.92
CA LEU A 143 -6.47 -12.55 7.44
C LEU A 143 -5.37 -12.75 8.50
N ARG A 144 -5.05 -11.73 9.30
CA ARG A 144 -4.08 -11.81 10.41
C ARG A 144 -4.58 -12.68 11.57
N ASN A 145 -5.87 -12.67 11.87
CA ASN A 145 -6.47 -13.50 12.91
C ASN A 145 -6.67 -14.97 12.50
N GLN A 146 -6.59 -15.29 11.20
CA GLN A 146 -6.66 -16.67 10.69
C GLN A 146 -5.28 -17.36 10.58
N ILE A 147 -4.18 -16.62 10.73
CA ILE A 147 -2.80 -17.12 10.62
C ILE A 147 -2.05 -17.05 11.98
N ALA A 148 -2.75 -16.76 13.08
CA ALA A 148 -2.27 -16.93 14.45
C ALA A 148 -2.74 -18.28 15.01
#